data_AF-O87026-F1
#
_entry.id   AF-O87026-F1
#
_cell.length_a   1.000
_cell.length_b   1.000
_cell.length_c   1.000
_cell.angle_alpha   90.00
_cell.angle_beta   90.00
_cell.angle_gamma   90.00
#
_symmetry.space_group_name_H-M   'P 1'
#
loop_
_entity.id
_entity.type
_entity.pdbx_description
1 polymer ?
#
loop_
_entity_poly.entity_id
_entity_poly.type
_entity_poly.pdbx_seq_one_letter_code
_entity_poly.pdbx_strand_id
1 'polypeptide(L)'
;MLGNAHLYGLQLHQDSWELPQRLGCIAGTLRFGFRPILLGGSGMCDGTVTVAETQISGMTDHLLLHQSHTGLVYSHKTARQIDYFIRHNQFQHKKIPE
;
A
#
# COMPACT_ATOMS: atom_id res chain seq x y z
N MET A 1 11.75 4.43 -13.82
CA MET A 1 10.40 4.72 -13.29
C MET A 1 9.89 3.47 -12.61
N LEU A 2 9.73 3.46 -11.29
CA LEU A 2 8.94 2.42 -10.62
C LEU A 2 7.46 2.81 -10.73
N GLY A 3 6.57 1.85 -10.97
CA GLY A 3 5.10 2.07 -11.02
C GLY A 3 4.42 1.96 -12.39
N ASN A 4 5.13 1.72 -13.49
CA ASN A 4 4.54 1.71 -14.84
C ASN A 4 4.60 0.33 -15.52
N ALA A 5 4.63 -0.74 -14.73
CA ALA A 5 4.94 -2.08 -15.25
C ALA A 5 3.92 -2.56 -16.30
N HIS A 6 2.65 -2.13 -16.20
CA HIS A 6 1.59 -2.36 -17.19
C HIS A 6 1.88 -1.72 -18.57
N LEU A 7 2.63 -0.61 -18.62
CA LEU A 7 3.04 0.03 -19.88
C LEU A 7 4.22 -0.68 -20.56
N TYR A 8 4.89 -1.60 -19.86
CA TYR A 8 6.11 -2.26 -20.33
C TYR A 8 5.98 -3.80 -20.39
N GLY A 9 4.78 -4.31 -20.63
CA GLY A 9 4.57 -5.72 -21.02
C GLY A 9 4.04 -6.64 -19.92
N LEU A 10 3.74 -6.13 -18.72
CA LEU A 10 2.88 -6.88 -17.80
C LEU A 10 1.43 -6.81 -18.28
N GLN A 11 0.87 -7.98 -18.52
CA GLN A 11 -0.55 -8.14 -18.85
C GLN A 11 -1.38 -7.59 -17.69
N LEU A 12 -2.41 -6.77 -18.00
CA LEU A 12 -3.41 -6.36 -17.01
C LEU A 12 -4.10 -7.62 -16.50
N HIS A 13 -3.64 -8.14 -15.37
CA HIS A 13 -4.38 -9.17 -14.65
C HIS A 13 -5.61 -8.50 -14.03
N GLN A 14 -6.70 -9.26 -13.90
CA GLN A 14 -7.82 -8.81 -13.09
C GLN A 14 -7.28 -8.58 -11.67
N ASP A 15 -7.44 -7.37 -11.14
CA ASP A 15 -6.99 -6.99 -9.80
C ASP A 15 -7.90 -7.60 -8.71
N SER A 16 -8.21 -8.89 -8.82
CA SER A 16 -8.99 -9.65 -7.84
C SER A 16 -8.11 -10.68 -7.13
N TRP A 17 -8.24 -10.72 -5.82
CA TRP A 17 -7.64 -11.71 -4.95
C TRP A 17 -8.73 -12.71 -4.55
N GLU A 18 -8.73 -13.86 -5.22
CA GLU A 18 -9.73 -14.92 -5.04
C GLU A 18 -9.19 -16.15 -4.31
N LEU A 19 -7.94 -16.06 -3.84
CA LEU A 19 -7.26 -17.15 -3.14
C LEU A 19 -7.72 -17.23 -1.68
N PRO A 20 -7.69 -18.44 -1.07
CA PRO A 20 -8.11 -18.62 0.32
C PRO A 20 -7.19 -17.92 1.34
N GLN A 21 -5.94 -17.61 0.96
CA GLN A 21 -4.99 -16.86 1.78
C GLN A 21 -5.47 -15.43 1.99
N ARG A 22 -5.26 -14.89 3.18
CA ARG A 22 -5.64 -13.51 3.51
C ARG A 22 -4.61 -12.54 2.96
N LEU A 23 -5.03 -11.67 2.04
CA LEU A 23 -4.21 -10.60 1.49
C LEU A 23 -4.41 -9.33 2.32
N GLY A 24 -3.35 -8.88 2.98
CA GLY A 24 -3.30 -7.57 3.61
C GLY A 24 -2.37 -6.65 2.83
N CYS A 25 -2.80 -5.41 2.58
CA CYS A 25 -2.00 -4.41 1.90
C CYS A 25 -1.71 -3.20 2.82
N ILE A 26 -0.44 -2.79 2.93
CA ILE A 26 -0.04 -1.59 3.68
C ILE A 26 0.49 -0.56 2.69
N ALA A 27 -0.15 0.60 2.63
CA ALA A 27 0.22 1.69 1.72
C ALA A 27 0.79 2.90 2.46
N GLY A 28 1.79 3.53 1.87
CA GLY A 28 2.40 4.75 2.39
C GLY A 28 1.67 6.00 1.90
N THR A 29 1.77 7.10 2.65
CA THR A 29 1.18 8.40 2.27
C THR A 29 2.13 9.59 2.36
N LEU A 30 3.38 9.37 2.76
CA LEU A 30 4.37 10.44 2.88
C LEU A 30 5.27 10.50 1.65
N ARG A 31 5.21 11.60 0.91
CA ARG A 31 6.09 11.86 -0.23
C ARG A 31 7.43 12.41 0.26
N PHE A 32 8.46 11.58 0.39
CA PHE A 32 9.80 12.01 0.84
C PHE A 32 10.90 11.63 -0.17
N GLY A 33 11.58 12.62 -0.75
CA GLY A 33 12.68 12.44 -1.72
C GLY A 33 12.80 13.55 -2.77
N PHE A 34 14.02 13.80 -3.27
CA PHE A 34 14.51 14.97 -4.03
C PHE A 34 14.00 15.14 -5.48
N ARG A 35 12.71 14.93 -5.75
CA ARG A 35 12.08 15.32 -7.03
C ARG A 35 10.57 15.50 -6.82
N PRO A 36 10.03 16.72 -6.84
CA PRO A 36 8.63 16.92 -7.20
C PRO A 36 8.53 16.61 -8.71
N ILE A 37 7.37 16.13 -9.17
CA ILE A 37 7.05 15.83 -10.59
C ILE A 37 7.48 14.43 -11.04
N LEU A 38 6.70 13.40 -10.71
CA LEU A 38 6.55 12.21 -11.58
C LEU A 38 5.15 11.58 -11.56
N LEU A 39 4.22 12.03 -10.73
CA LEU A 39 2.82 11.58 -10.77
C LEU A 39 1.92 12.82 -10.78
N GLY A 40 1.47 13.21 -11.97
CA GLY A 40 0.43 14.23 -12.19
C GLY A 40 -0.97 13.77 -11.76
N GLY A 41 -1.05 12.90 -10.73
CA GLY A 41 -2.28 12.36 -10.18
C GLY A 41 -2.59 12.99 -8.83
N SER A 42 -3.82 13.46 -8.66
CA SER A 42 -4.36 14.11 -7.45
C SER A 42 -4.55 13.16 -6.24
N GLY A 43 -4.01 11.94 -6.28
CA GLY A 43 -4.21 10.91 -5.25
C GLY A 43 -3.12 10.86 -4.15
N MET A 44 -3.45 10.31 -2.98
CA MET A 44 -2.44 9.99 -1.95
C MET A 44 -1.40 9.02 -2.52
N CYS A 45 -0.12 9.23 -2.19
CA CYS A 45 0.97 8.35 -2.61
C CYS A 45 2.16 8.46 -1.64
N ASP A 46 3.03 7.46 -1.68
CA ASP A 46 4.21 7.33 -0.81
C ASP A 46 5.51 7.87 -1.45
N GLY A 47 5.38 8.59 -2.57
CA GLY A 47 6.48 9.07 -3.40
C GLY A 47 6.89 8.12 -4.53
N THR A 48 6.31 6.92 -4.63
CA THR A 48 6.53 5.99 -5.75
C THR A 48 5.23 5.36 -6.25
N VAL A 49 4.37 4.89 -5.35
CA VAL A 49 3.11 4.18 -5.65
C VAL A 49 1.93 4.95 -5.06
N THR A 50 0.83 5.02 -5.79
CA THR A 50 -0.41 5.64 -5.29
C THR A 50 -1.20 4.69 -4.41
N VAL A 51 -1.96 5.23 -3.47
CA VAL A 51 -2.87 4.44 -2.61
C VAL A 51 -3.98 3.75 -3.44
N ALA A 52 -4.31 4.27 -4.61
CA ALA A 52 -5.28 3.63 -5.50
C ALA A 52 -4.73 2.33 -6.08
N GLU A 53 -3.48 2.32 -6.52
CA GLU A 53 -2.80 1.14 -7.09
C GLU A 53 -2.57 0.02 -6.06
N THR A 54 -2.58 0.34 -4.76
CA THR A 54 -2.41 -0.66 -3.69
C THR A 54 -3.71 -1.34 -3.28
N GLN A 55 -4.86 -0.92 -3.83
CA GLN A 55 -6.15 -1.52 -3.52
C GLN A 55 -6.46 -2.65 -4.51
N ILE A 56 -6.54 -3.87 -4.01
CA ILE A 56 -6.84 -5.07 -4.79
C ILE A 56 -8.21 -5.57 -4.34
N SER A 57 -9.11 -5.84 -5.29
CA SER A 57 -10.43 -6.40 -4.99
C SER A 57 -10.26 -7.75 -4.28
N GLY A 58 -11.08 -8.04 -3.26
CA GLY A 58 -10.96 -9.28 -2.48
C GLY A 58 -9.81 -9.30 -1.45
N MET A 59 -9.04 -8.22 -1.31
CA MET A 59 -8.11 -8.10 -0.18
C MET A 59 -8.88 -8.14 1.15
N THR A 60 -8.25 -8.72 2.17
CA THR A 60 -8.85 -8.88 3.50
C THR A 60 -8.85 -7.59 4.29
N ASP A 61 -7.77 -6.80 4.20
CA ASP A 61 -7.68 -5.49 4.85
C ASP A 61 -6.63 -4.60 4.17
N HIS A 62 -6.76 -3.29 4.35
CA HIS A 62 -5.88 -2.27 3.79
C HIS A 62 -5.60 -1.17 4.81
N LEU A 63 -4.31 -0.91 5.07
CA LEU A 63 -3.88 0.07 6.07
C LEU A 63 -3.02 1.16 5.43
N LEU A 64 -3.34 2.42 5.77
CA LEU A 64 -2.51 3.56 5.40
C LEU A 64 -1.55 3.91 6.54
N LEU A 65 -0.26 4.03 6.22
CA LEU A 65 0.75 4.54 7.13
C LEU A 65 1.37 5.82 6.56
N HIS A 66 1.59 6.81 7.43
CA HIS A 66 2.27 8.05 7.04
C HIS A 66 3.80 7.83 6.93
N GLN A 67 4.20 7.05 5.93
CA GLN A 67 5.58 6.67 5.59
C GLN A 67 5.78 6.81 4.08
N SER A 68 7.02 7.05 3.65
CA SER A 68 7.41 6.98 2.24
C SER A 68 7.57 5.53 1.79
N HIS A 69 7.68 5.32 0.48
CA HIS A 69 7.80 3.98 -0.10
C HIS A 69 8.91 3.16 0.55
N THR A 70 10.14 3.70 0.56
CA THR A 70 11.28 3.07 1.24
C THR A 70 11.14 3.11 2.75
N GLY A 71 10.47 4.13 3.30
CA GLY A 71 10.18 4.25 4.73
C GLY A 71 9.25 3.15 5.26
N LEU A 72 8.43 2.51 4.42
CA LEU A 72 7.61 1.36 4.82
C LEU A 72 8.48 0.14 5.18
N VAL A 73 9.54 -0.11 4.43
CA VAL A 73 10.45 -1.27 4.61
C VAL A 73 11.18 -1.21 5.95
N TYR A 74 11.63 -0.03 6.36
CA TYR A 74 12.41 0.16 7.60
C TYR A 74 11.55 0.53 8.82
N SER A 75 10.23 0.62 8.67
CA SER A 75 9.33 1.08 9.72
C SER A 75 8.96 -0.05 10.69
N HIS A 76 9.32 0.12 11.97
CA HIS A 76 8.83 -0.75 13.04
C HIS A 76 7.29 -0.75 13.14
N LYS A 77 6.61 0.35 12.74
CA LYS A 77 5.15 0.38 12.69
C LYS A 77 4.61 -0.60 11.64
N THR A 78 5.26 -0.71 10.48
CA THR A 78 4.90 -1.66 9.43
C THR A 78 5.07 -3.09 9.93
N ALA A 79 6.22 -3.40 10.53
CA ALA A 79 6.48 -4.74 11.08
C ALA A 79 5.44 -5.17 12.14
N ARG A 80 5.05 -4.26 13.04
CA ARG A 80 3.99 -4.52 14.03
C ARG A 80 2.63 -4.79 13.39
N GLN A 81 2.29 -4.07 12.33
CA GLN A 81 1.02 -4.27 11.62
C GLN A 81 1.00 -5.60 10.87
N ILE A 82 2.14 -6.02 10.31
CA ILE A 82 2.30 -7.35 9.69
C ILE A 82 2.09 -8.46 10.74
N ASP A 83 2.76 -8.39 11.89
CA ASP A 83 2.58 -9.36 12.98
C ASP A 83 1.12 -9.42 13.45
N TYR A 84 0.47 -8.27 13.63
CA TYR A 84 -0.93 -8.20 14.03
C TYR A 84 -1.86 -8.80 12.97
N PHE A 85 -1.64 -8.49 11.68
CA PHE A 85 -2.42 -9.05 10.58
C PHE A 85 -2.29 -10.56 10.48
N ILE A 86 -1.09 -11.12 10.61
CA ILE A 86 -0.87 -12.57 10.57
C ILE A 86 -1.67 -13.28 11.68
N ARG A 87 -1.78 -12.66 12.86
CA ARG A 87 -2.50 -13.24 14.01
C ARG A 87 -4.01 -13.05 13.94
N HIS A 88 -4.49 -12.01 13.25
CA HIS A 88 -5.89 -11.56 13.36
C HIS A 88 -6.62 -11.40 12.03
N ASN A 89 -5.94 -11.59 10.90
CA ASN A 89 -6.43 -11.38 9.55
C ASN A 89 -6.99 -9.96 9.29
N GLN A 90 -6.55 -8.98 10.08
CA GLN A 90 -6.87 -7.57 9.93
C GLN A 90 -5.75 -6.73 10.55
N PHE A 91 -5.58 -5.51 10.09
CA PHE A 91 -4.65 -4.55 10.67
C PHE A 91 -5.22 -3.91 11.94
N GLN A 92 -4.33 -3.38 12.76
CA GLN A 92 -4.72 -2.58 13.91
C GLN A 92 -5.02 -1.16 13.45
N HIS A 93 -6.28 -0.93 13.06
CA HIS A 93 -6.80 0.41 12.78
C HIS A 93 -6.91 1.21 14.09
N LYS A 94 -6.45 2.47 14.07
CA LYS A 94 -6.74 3.37 15.19
C LYS A 94 -8.26 3.54 15.26
N LYS A 95 -8.86 3.25 16.42
CA LYS A 95 -10.22 3.71 16.69
C LYS A 95 -10.20 5.24 16.58
N ILE A 96 -11.01 5.80 15.69
CA ILE A 96 -11.33 7.22 15.75
C ILE A 96 -12.15 7.38 17.03
N PRO A 97 -11.70 8.16 18.03
CA PRO A 97 -12.56 8.48 19.16
C PRO A 97 -13.78 9.24 18.61
N GLU A 98 -14.97 8.82 19.02
CA GLU A 98 -16.23 9.54 18.75
C GLU A 98 -16.18 10.99 19.23
#